data_AF-A0A1B6W030-F1
#
_entry.id   AF-A0A1B6W030-F1
#
_cell.length_a   1.000
_cell.length_b   1.000
_cell.length_c   1.000
_cell.angle_alpha   90.00
_cell.angle_beta   90.00
_cell.angle_gamma   90.00
#
_symmetry.space_group_name_H-M   'P 1'
#
loop_
_entity.id
_entity.type
_entity.pdbx_description
1 polymer ?
#
loop_
_entity_poly.entity_id
_entity_poly.type
_entity_poly.pdbx_seq_one_letter_code
_entity_poly.pdbx_strand_id
1 'polypeptide(L)'
;MTPERIEQERLAFEAWMAELYPTNPQTERVGDEYSRLGTQYKWEGWQAKAAQSDWISVEDRLPEIDEFVLVCRNWRGKLVQCVDKIRLCYDREKPKEEQKWYGFMYSDITHWQPLPAPPEGD
;
A
#
# COMPACT_ATOMS: atom_id res chain seq x y z
N MET A 1 -0.22 5.58 -7.91
CA MET A 1 -1.44 5.38 -7.11
C MET A 1 -2.64 5.33 -8.05
N THR A 2 -3.68 4.54 -7.76
CA THR A 2 -4.91 4.56 -8.56
C THR A 2 -5.64 5.90 -8.36
N PRO A 3 -6.49 6.35 -9.31
CA PRO A 3 -7.29 7.56 -9.14
C PRO A 3 -8.11 7.58 -7.85
N GLU A 4 -8.70 6.45 -7.47
CA GLU A 4 -9.49 6.30 -6.25
C GLU A 4 -8.64 6.53 -5.00
N ARG A 5 -7.40 6.00 -4.97
CA ARG A 5 -6.48 6.20 -3.85
C ARG A 5 -6.00 7.65 -3.78
N ILE A 6 -5.72 8.29 -4.91
CA ILE A 6 -5.35 9.71 -4.94
C ILE A 6 -6.46 10.56 -4.32
N GLU A 7 -7.72 10.25 -4.63
CA GLU A 7 -8.88 10.95 -4.08
C GLU A 7 -9.04 10.71 -2.57
N GLN A 8 -8.84 9.48 -2.09
CA GLN A 8 -8.84 9.18 -0.66
C GLN A 8 -7.74 9.94 0.10
N GLU A 9 -6.52 9.93 -0.42
CA GLU A 9 -5.39 10.69 0.15
C GLU A 9 -5.66 12.20 0.13
N ARG A 10 -6.34 12.69 -0.92
CA ARG A 10 -6.71 14.10 -1.03
C ARG A 10 -7.69 14.50 0.07
N LEU A 11 -8.71 13.68 0.34
CA LEU A 11 -9.66 13.93 1.44
C LEU A 11 -8.95 13.94 2.80
N ALA A 12 -8.03 13.00 3.04
CA ALA A 12 -7.24 12.95 4.27
C ALA A 12 -6.34 14.19 4.42
N PHE A 13 -5.69 14.61 3.34
CA PHE A 13 -4.87 15.81 3.30
C PHE A 13 -5.68 17.08 3.56
N GLU A 14 -6.85 17.23 2.92
CA GLU A 14 -7.72 18.40 3.10
C GLU A 14 -8.28 18.48 4.53
N ALA A 15 -8.64 17.34 5.13
CA ALA A 15 -9.05 17.27 6.53
C ALA A 15 -7.91 17.71 7.47
N TRP A 16 -6.69 17.21 7.25
CA TRP A 16 -5.50 17.62 8.00
C TRP A 16 -5.20 19.12 7.84
N MET A 17 -5.34 19.67 6.63
CA MET A 17 -5.17 21.10 6.38
C MET A 17 -6.24 21.96 7.07
N ALA A 18 -7.48 21.47 7.17
CA ALA A 18 -8.55 22.15 7.90
C ALA A 18 -8.28 22.18 9.40
N GLU A 19 -7.72 21.12 9.97
CA GLU A 19 -7.26 21.09 11.37
C GLU A 19 -6.08 22.04 11.62
N LEU A 20 -5.14 22.11 10.67
CA LEU A 20 -3.96 22.97 10.77
C LEU A 20 -4.29 24.46 10.60
N TYR A 21 -5.29 24.79 9.78
CA TYR A 21 -5.70 26.16 9.47
C TYR A 21 -7.21 26.38 9.65
N PRO A 22 -7.74 26.26 10.89
CA PRO A 22 -9.19 26.24 11.14
C PRO A 22 -9.90 27.55 10.78
N THR A 23 -9.17 28.68 10.79
CA THR A 23 -9.73 30.01 10.51
C THR A 23 -9.25 30.59 9.17
N ASN A 24 -8.44 29.85 8.40
CA ASN A 24 -7.90 30.31 7.13
C ASN A 24 -7.82 29.11 6.16
N PRO A 25 -8.94 28.69 5.56
CA PRO A 25 -8.96 27.60 4.59
C PRO A 25 -7.95 27.84 3.46
N GLN A 26 -7.11 26.85 3.20
CA GLN A 26 -6.01 26.95 2.22
C GLN A 26 -6.12 25.93 1.07
N THR A 27 -7.21 25.16 1.03
CA THR A 27 -7.41 24.01 0.15
C THR A 27 -8.29 24.32 -1.07
N GLU A 28 -8.45 25.60 -1.41
CA GLU A 28 -9.11 25.99 -2.66
C GLU A 28 -8.35 25.44 -3.87
N ARG A 29 -9.07 25.07 -4.93
CA ARG A 29 -8.54 24.40 -6.12
C ARG A 29 -8.79 25.18 -7.40
N VAL A 30 -7.89 25.05 -8.36
CA VAL A 30 -8.04 25.50 -9.74
C VAL A 30 -7.78 24.29 -10.64
N GLY A 31 -8.86 23.66 -11.10
CA GLY A 31 -8.77 22.36 -11.77
C GLY A 31 -8.31 21.26 -10.81
N ASP A 32 -7.22 20.58 -11.16
CA ASP A 32 -6.67 19.46 -10.37
C ASP A 32 -5.61 19.88 -9.34
N GLU A 33 -5.24 21.16 -9.31
CA GLU A 33 -4.22 21.71 -8.41
C GLU A 33 -4.82 22.61 -7.33
N TYR A 34 -4.09 22.80 -6.23
CA TYR A 34 -4.44 23.78 -5.21
C TYR A 34 -4.05 25.19 -5.64
N SER A 35 -4.93 26.16 -5.38
CA SER A 35 -4.75 27.57 -5.79
C SER A 35 -3.55 28.23 -5.12
N ARG A 36 -3.17 27.75 -3.92
CA ARG A 36 -2.03 28.23 -3.16
C ARG A 36 -0.82 27.33 -3.35
N LEU A 37 0.28 27.91 -3.83
CA LEU A 37 1.54 27.19 -4.07
C LEU A 37 2.07 26.46 -2.82
N GLY A 38 1.97 27.08 -1.64
CA GLY A 38 2.38 26.43 -0.39
C GLY A 38 1.53 25.21 -0.02
N THR A 39 0.24 25.19 -0.39
CA THR A 39 -0.63 24.03 -0.22
C THR A 39 -0.29 22.96 -1.25
N GLN A 40 -0.04 23.36 -2.50
CA GLN A 40 0.37 22.47 -3.57
C GLN A 40 1.67 21.70 -3.22
N TYR A 41 2.70 22.38 -2.71
CA TYR A 41 3.93 21.71 -2.27
C TYR A 41 3.72 20.75 -1.09
N LYS A 42 2.83 21.08 -0.15
CA LYS A 42 2.47 20.17 0.94
C LYS A 42 1.75 18.93 0.41
N TRP A 43 0.89 19.10 -0.59
CA TRP A 43 0.18 18.02 -1.25
C TRP A 43 1.14 17.11 -2.02
N GLU A 44 2.08 17.65 -2.78
CA GLU A 44 3.11 16.86 -3.47
C GLU A 44 3.96 16.04 -2.50
N GLY A 45 4.37 16.64 -1.37
CA GLY A 45 5.07 15.93 -0.31
C GLY A 45 4.21 14.82 0.34
N TRP A 46 2.91 15.08 0.55
CA TRP A 46 1.96 14.10 1.04
C TRP A 46 1.81 12.93 0.05
N GLN A 47 1.67 13.23 -1.25
CA GLN A 47 1.59 12.22 -2.30
C GLN A 47 2.86 11.38 -2.37
N ALA A 48 4.04 11.98 -2.24
CA ALA A 48 5.30 11.24 -2.19
C ALA A 48 5.34 10.27 -1.01
N LYS A 49 4.86 10.71 0.17
CA LYS A 49 4.72 9.84 1.36
C LYS A 49 3.68 8.75 1.15
N ALA A 50 2.50 9.06 0.61
CA ALA A 50 1.45 8.08 0.34
C ALA A 50 1.83 7.10 -0.79
N ALA A 51 2.68 7.54 -1.72
CA ALA A 51 3.26 6.68 -2.75
C ALA A 51 4.34 5.75 -2.21
N GLN A 52 5.01 6.12 -1.10
CA GLN A 52 5.81 5.15 -0.35
C GLN A 52 4.85 4.09 0.19
N SER A 53 5.13 2.84 -0.17
CA SER A 53 4.21 1.71 -0.09
C SER A 53 3.49 1.62 1.25
N ASP A 54 2.17 1.84 1.31
CA ASP A 54 1.38 1.40 2.46
C ASP A 54 1.20 -0.13 2.43
N TRP A 55 0.95 -0.71 3.59
CA TRP A 55 0.56 -2.10 3.73
C TRP A 55 -0.79 -2.34 3.03
N ILE A 56 -0.78 -3.16 1.98
CA ILE A 56 -1.94 -3.57 1.20
C ILE A 56 -2.53 -4.82 1.86
N SER A 57 -3.81 -4.80 2.21
CA SER A 57 -4.51 -5.99 2.71
C SER A 57 -4.61 -7.04 1.60
N VAL A 58 -4.40 -8.31 1.94
CA VAL A 58 -4.63 -9.43 1.01
C VAL A 58 -6.09 -9.56 0.59
N GLU A 59 -7.02 -9.01 1.38
CA GLU A 59 -8.45 -8.94 1.07
C GLU A 59 -8.75 -7.88 0.00
N ASP A 60 -7.97 -6.79 -0.04
CA ASP A 60 -8.12 -5.74 -1.06
C ASP A 60 -7.49 -6.19 -2.38
N ARG A 61 -6.26 -6.70 -2.32
CA ARG A 61 -5.50 -7.12 -3.50
C ARG A 61 -4.35 -8.06 -3.12
N LEU A 62 -4.17 -9.13 -3.91
CA LEU A 62 -2.97 -9.97 -3.85
C LEU A 62 -1.85 -9.39 -4.74
N PRO A 63 -0.56 -9.56 -4.38
CA PRO A 63 0.55 -9.24 -5.28
C PRO A 63 0.52 -10.13 -6.53
N GLU A 64 1.32 -9.76 -7.52
CA GLU A 64 1.47 -10.60 -8.71
C GLU A 64 2.14 -11.94 -8.34
N ILE A 65 1.77 -13.01 -9.07
CA ILE A 65 2.37 -14.33 -8.85
C ILE A 65 3.88 -14.23 -9.07
N ASP A 66 4.64 -14.81 -8.15
CA ASP A 66 6.10 -14.76 -8.12
C ASP A 66 6.75 -13.38 -7.88
N GLU A 67 5.97 -12.32 -7.62
CA GLU A 67 6.47 -11.00 -7.19
C GLU A 67 6.97 -11.04 -5.74
N PHE A 68 8.19 -10.57 -5.50
CA PHE A 68 8.73 -10.45 -4.15
C PHE A 68 8.22 -9.20 -3.44
N VAL A 69 7.63 -9.41 -2.27
CA VAL A 69 7.01 -8.37 -1.45
C VAL A 69 7.44 -8.50 0.01
N LEU A 70 7.38 -7.40 0.75
CA LEU A 70 7.51 -7.42 2.20
C LEU A 70 6.18 -7.89 2.79
N VAL A 71 6.24 -8.82 3.73
CA VAL A 71 5.10 -9.34 4.48
C VAL A 71 5.35 -9.21 5.98
N CYS A 72 4.28 -8.99 6.73
CA CYS A 72 4.31 -9.07 8.19
C CYS A 72 3.51 -10.29 8.62
N ARG A 73 4.13 -11.17 9.41
CA ARG A 73 3.50 -12.42 9.86
C ARG A 73 3.66 -12.63 11.36
N ASN A 74 2.83 -13.51 11.93
CA ASN A 74 2.95 -13.89 13.32
C ASN A 74 3.69 -15.23 13.44
N TRP A 75 4.97 -15.18 13.77
CA TRP A 75 5.76 -16.37 14.02
C TRP A 75 5.82 -16.67 15.53
N ARG A 76 5.05 -17.68 15.97
CA ARG A 76 5.03 -18.16 17.37
C ARG A 76 4.72 -17.05 18.39
N GLY A 77 3.74 -16.20 18.10
CA GLY A 77 3.34 -15.08 18.96
C GLY A 77 4.22 -13.84 18.81
N LYS A 78 5.15 -13.82 17.84
CA LYS A 78 6.00 -12.66 17.55
C LYS A 78 5.73 -12.16 16.15
N LEU A 79 5.54 -10.85 16.01
CA LEU A 79 5.50 -10.19 14.70
C LEU A 79 6.90 -10.24 14.08
N VAL A 80 6.98 -10.77 12.85
CA VAL A 80 8.20 -10.87 12.07
C VAL A 80 7.94 -10.33 10.67
N GLN A 81 8.83 -9.46 10.20
CA GLN A 81 8.85 -8.99 8.82
C GLN A 81 9.80 -9.84 8.00
N CYS A 82 9.37 -10.26 6.81
CA CYS A 82 10.21 -10.99 5.86
C CYS A 82 9.82 -10.69 4.41
N VAL A 83 10.65 -11.14 3.47
CA VAL A 83 10.35 -11.12 2.04
C VAL A 83 9.71 -12.45 1.65
N ASP A 84 8.55 -12.42 1.00
CA ASP A 84 7.86 -13.60 0.48
C ASP A 84 7.21 -13.28 -0.88
N LYS A 85 6.58 -14.28 -1.51
CA LYS A 85 5.85 -14.13 -2.78
C LYS A 85 4.72 -15.14 -2.88
N ILE A 86 3.68 -14.80 -3.63
CA ILE A 86 2.61 -15.75 -3.95
C ILE A 86 3.12 -16.79 -4.94
N ARG A 87 2.89 -18.07 -4.63
CA ARG A 87 3.28 -19.20 -5.46
C ARG A 87 2.12 -20.19 -5.58
N LEU A 88 2.23 -21.07 -6.57
CA LEU A 88 1.37 -22.23 -6.68
C LEU A 88 1.69 -23.22 -5.55
N CYS A 89 0.73 -23.42 -4.66
CA CYS A 89 0.79 -24.37 -3.56
C CYS A 89 0.05 -25.67 -3.93
N TYR A 90 0.48 -26.77 -3.30
CA TYR A 90 -0.10 -28.10 -3.49
C TYR A 90 -0.51 -28.69 -2.15
N ASP A 91 -1.80 -28.95 -1.97
CA ASP A 91 -2.31 -29.77 -0.87
C ASP A 91 -2.47 -31.21 -1.36
N ARG A 92 -1.55 -32.08 -0.95
CA ARG A 92 -1.55 -33.49 -1.36
C ARG A 92 -2.61 -34.33 -0.66
N GLU A 93 -3.26 -33.79 0.38
CA GLU A 93 -4.34 -34.46 1.11
C GLU A 93 -5.71 -34.25 0.44
N LYS A 94 -5.81 -33.29 -0.48
CA LYS A 94 -7.04 -32.97 -1.23
C LYS A 94 -7.21 -33.79 -2.52
N PRO A 95 -8.46 -33.97 -3.00
CA PRO A 95 -8.74 -34.52 -4.33
C PRO A 95 -7.99 -33.75 -5.41
N LYS A 96 -7.61 -34.43 -6.50
CA LYS A 96 -6.68 -33.91 -7.53
C LYS A 96 -7.12 -32.58 -8.14
N GLU A 97 -8.44 -32.37 -8.23
CA GLU A 97 -9.06 -31.15 -8.74
C GLU A 97 -8.92 -29.95 -7.79
N GLU A 98 -8.73 -30.18 -6.49
CA GLU A 98 -8.65 -29.17 -5.41
C GLU A 98 -7.23 -28.99 -4.86
N GLN A 99 -6.24 -29.73 -5.36
CA GLN A 99 -4.89 -29.70 -4.79
C GLN A 99 -4.19 -28.36 -4.97
N LYS A 100 -4.66 -27.50 -5.88
CA LYS A 100 -3.94 -26.30 -6.31
C LYS A 100 -4.61 -25.04 -5.81
N TRP A 101 -3.84 -24.20 -5.13
CA TRP A 101 -4.24 -22.85 -4.78
C TRP A 101 -3.03 -21.91 -4.88
N TYR A 102 -3.27 -20.62 -5.05
CA TYR A 102 -2.23 -19.60 -5.04
C TYR A 102 -2.25 -18.87 -3.70
N GLY A 103 -1.09 -18.77 -3.08
CA GLY A 103 -0.92 -17.90 -1.92
C GLY A 103 0.52 -17.82 -1.48
N PHE A 104 0.73 -17.10 -0.38
CA PHE A 104 2.02 -17.04 0.26
C PHE A 104 2.40 -18.41 0.83
N MET A 105 3.68 -18.61 1.10
CA MET A 105 4.17 -19.84 1.75
C MET A 105 3.48 -20.08 3.10
N TYR A 106 3.03 -19.00 3.75
CA TYR A 106 2.34 -19.02 5.02
C TYR A 106 0.97 -18.35 4.89
N SER A 107 -0.07 -19.00 5.42
CA SER A 107 -1.46 -18.56 5.29
C SER A 107 -1.89 -17.46 6.26
N ASP A 108 -1.04 -17.07 7.22
CA ASP A 108 -1.34 -16.08 8.26
C ASP A 108 -1.01 -14.63 7.85
N ILE A 109 -0.57 -14.42 6.60
CA ILE A 109 -0.25 -13.09 6.08
C ILE A 109 -1.53 -12.34 5.76
N THR A 110 -1.70 -11.20 6.43
CA THR A 110 -2.87 -10.31 6.25
C THR A 110 -2.57 -9.10 5.38
N HIS A 111 -1.32 -8.64 5.35
CA HIS A 111 -0.92 -7.46 4.59
C HIS A 111 0.47 -7.64 3.95
N TRP A 112 0.70 -6.94 2.85
CA TRP A 112 1.98 -6.92 2.13
C TRP A 112 2.34 -5.51 1.61
N GLN A 113 3.62 -5.27 1.32
CA GLN A 113 4.13 -4.05 0.68
C GLN A 113 5.04 -4.41 -0.50
N PRO A 114 4.94 -3.73 -1.65
CA PRO A 114 5.94 -3.88 -2.71
C PRO A 114 7.33 -3.46 -2.20
N LEU A 115 8.36 -4.16 -2.68
CA LEU A 115 9.74 -3.80 -2.38
C LEU A 115 10.09 -2.44 -3.02
N PRO A 116 10.88 -1.59 -2.33
CA PRO A 116 11.41 -0.39 -2.97
C PRO A 116 12.28 -0.79 -4.16
N ALA A 117 12.33 0.07 -5.17
CA ALA A 117 13.28 -0.10 -6.26
C ALA A 117 14.70 -0.16 -5.67
N PRO A 118 15.57 -1.06 -6.18
CA PRO A 118 16.97 -1.05 -5.77
C PRO A 118 17.57 0.33 -6.07
N PRO A 119 18.52 0.81 -5.26
CA PRO A 119 19.24 2.02 -5.60
C PRO A 119 19.90 1.84 -6.97
N GLU A 120 19.79 2.85 -7.82
CA GLU A 120 20.59 2.93 -9.04
C GLU A 120 22.06 3.06 -8.59
N GLY A 121 22.88 2.06 -8.89
CA GLY A 121 24.31 2.11 -8.58
C GLY A 121 25.03 3.08 -9.52
N ASP A 122 26.08 3.73 -9.01
CA ASP A 122 27.05 4.49 -9.82
C ASP A 122 27.77 3.60 -10.85
#